data_AF-A0A353S722-F1
#
_entry.id   AF-A0A353S722-F1
#
_cell.length_a   1.000
_cell.length_b   1.000
_cell.length_c   1.000
_cell.angle_alpha   90.00
_cell.angle_beta   90.00
_cell.angle_gamma   90.00
#
_symmetry.space_group_name_H-M   'P 1'
#
loop_
_entity.id
_entity.type
_entity.pdbx_description
1 polymer ?
#
loop_
_entity_poly.entity_id
_entity_poly.type
_entity_poly.pdbx_seq_one_letter_code
_entity_poly.pdbx_strand_id
1 'polypeptide(L)'
;MDARDQSPAAVLKKRKAVCSGYTNLMCSMCRLAGIEAVGISGWSKGFGYEGNVDGRMTHAWNAVNMGGRWQLIDVTWDAGHCDADYFVKEYSTEWLYRTPREFLYSHLPGEDEYQYYAPLVSKEQFVAEPYIPGKFFEKGFGLVKDKSPLYANSIDGTARYELVLPSKGNYSVYPRLLEKYHREPVDNATWLSRSSGRLYIDVDVPDARVYRLKLSAWERSSARYQNYFSVEEFEGDFLPRAAALLAEKKISQQDLDLFRASYEKVERLGRYYYLEDLFALSRIRAVERILKLLDCSPDRYDEILAFDVQAADGYAGYGEGVYRFPSQYRDFESARSTRIVQPQGGSVRAGSTETFCVETKDFVSCAIYIDGNVTMMNKTGTPGIFELEVAVPDDAQLVEVMGSRDGRTLYGQWYYKVE
;
A
#
# COMPACT_ATOMS: atom_id res chain seq x y z
N MET A 1 32.61 -22.96 5.37
CA MET A 1 32.21 -22.15 4.21
C MET A 1 32.13 -20.72 4.64
N ASP A 2 32.73 -19.80 3.89
CA ASP A 2 32.62 -18.38 4.18
C ASP A 2 31.17 -17.93 3.93
N ALA A 3 30.50 -17.45 4.98
CA ALA A 3 29.13 -16.94 4.88
C ALA A 3 29.01 -15.78 3.87
N ARG A 4 30.14 -15.08 3.63
CA ARG A 4 30.23 -13.93 2.73
C ARG A 4 30.38 -14.31 1.26
N ASP A 5 30.72 -15.56 0.93
CA ASP A 5 30.92 -16.00 -0.47
C ASP A 5 29.63 -15.88 -1.28
N GLN A 6 29.59 -14.94 -2.24
CA GLN A 6 28.47 -14.68 -3.15
C GLN A 6 28.68 -15.30 -4.54
N SER A 7 29.53 -16.31 -4.67
CA SER A 7 29.69 -17.05 -5.92
C SER A 7 28.44 -17.88 -6.24
N PRO A 8 28.10 -18.09 -7.52
CA PRO A 8 26.91 -18.85 -7.93
C PRO A 8 26.82 -20.24 -7.28
N ALA A 9 27.94 -20.98 -7.23
CA ALA A 9 27.99 -22.32 -6.64
C ALA A 9 27.75 -22.29 -5.12
N ALA A 10 28.32 -21.31 -4.41
CA ALA A 10 28.10 -21.14 -2.98
C ALA A 10 26.66 -20.74 -2.67
N VAL A 11 26.10 -19.78 -3.40
CA VAL A 11 24.70 -19.34 -3.26
C VAL A 11 23.74 -20.50 -3.50
N LEU A 12 23.91 -21.25 -4.59
CA LEU A 12 23.06 -22.39 -4.91
C LEU A 12 23.11 -23.46 -3.82
N LYS A 13 24.30 -23.74 -3.27
CA LYS A 13 24.49 -24.71 -2.18
C LYS A 13 23.88 -24.24 -0.86
N LYS A 14 24.04 -22.96 -0.51
CA LYS A 14 23.61 -22.41 0.79
C LYS A 14 22.17 -21.88 0.81
N ARG A 15 21.56 -21.66 -0.37
CA ARG A 15 20.21 -21.10 -0.56
C ARG A 15 19.98 -19.76 0.15
N LYS A 16 21.04 -18.95 0.23
CA LYS A 16 21.05 -17.62 0.85
C LYS A 16 21.98 -16.72 0.05
N ALA A 17 21.67 -15.45 -0.10
CA ALA A 17 22.51 -14.47 -0.78
C ALA A 17 22.12 -13.05 -0.38
N VAL A 18 22.97 -12.08 -0.71
CA VAL A 18 22.58 -10.68 -0.88
C VAL A 18 22.41 -10.37 -2.36
N CYS A 19 22.04 -9.16 -2.73
CA CYS A 19 21.76 -8.75 -4.12
C CYS A 19 22.81 -9.20 -5.14
N SER A 20 24.10 -9.07 -4.82
CA SER A 20 25.18 -9.53 -5.71
C SER A 20 25.17 -11.05 -5.93
N GLY A 21 24.85 -11.85 -4.92
CA GLY A 21 24.77 -13.31 -5.04
C GLY A 21 23.58 -13.77 -5.88
N TYR A 22 22.42 -13.12 -5.72
CA TYR A 22 21.26 -13.30 -6.59
C TYR A 22 21.60 -12.96 -8.04
N THR A 23 22.19 -11.77 -8.25
CA THR A 23 22.61 -11.27 -9.56
C THR A 23 23.58 -12.21 -10.26
N ASN A 24 24.62 -12.66 -9.55
CA ASN A 24 25.65 -13.57 -10.09
C ASN A 24 25.08 -14.94 -10.44
N LEU A 25 24.19 -15.48 -9.59
CA LEU A 25 23.54 -16.76 -9.85
C LEU A 25 22.64 -16.66 -11.09
N MET A 26 21.86 -15.58 -11.22
CA MET A 26 20.99 -15.36 -12.38
C MET A 26 21.79 -15.28 -13.68
N CYS A 27 22.86 -14.49 -13.72
CA CYS A 27 23.77 -14.44 -14.89
C CYS A 27 24.32 -15.83 -15.25
N SER A 28 24.69 -16.62 -14.25
CA SER A 28 25.23 -17.97 -14.48
C SER A 28 24.17 -18.94 -15.02
N MET A 29 22.93 -18.85 -14.54
CA MET A 29 21.80 -19.62 -15.05
C MET A 29 21.46 -19.22 -16.49
N CYS A 30 21.38 -17.93 -16.79
CA CYS A 30 21.16 -17.42 -18.15
C CYS A 30 22.25 -17.93 -19.11
N ARG A 31 23.53 -17.82 -18.73
CA ARG A 31 24.65 -18.32 -19.54
C ARG A 31 24.52 -19.81 -19.87
N LEU A 32 24.14 -20.63 -18.88
CA LEU A 32 23.94 -22.07 -19.09
C LEU A 32 22.74 -22.36 -20.01
N ALA A 33 21.73 -21.49 -20.00
CA ALA A 33 20.56 -21.56 -20.88
C ALA A 33 20.78 -20.95 -22.27
N GLY A 34 21.97 -20.40 -22.56
CA GLY A 34 22.25 -19.70 -23.83
C GLY A 34 21.57 -18.33 -23.94
N ILE A 35 21.23 -17.70 -22.81
CA ILE A 35 20.63 -16.38 -22.72
C ILE A 35 21.71 -15.39 -22.27
N GLU A 36 21.89 -14.29 -23.01
CA GLU A 36 22.82 -13.24 -22.61
C GLU A 36 22.24 -12.47 -21.41
N ALA A 37 23.05 -12.27 -20.37
CA ALA A 37 22.66 -11.55 -19.18
C ALA A 37 23.87 -10.84 -18.58
N VAL A 38 23.66 -9.62 -18.08
CA VAL A 38 24.67 -8.82 -17.39
C VAL A 38 24.20 -8.48 -15.99
N GLY A 39 25.15 -8.41 -15.04
CA GLY A 39 24.90 -7.89 -13.71
C GLY A 39 25.16 -6.39 -13.70
N ILE A 40 24.26 -5.62 -13.11
CA ILE A 40 24.32 -4.17 -13.03
C ILE A 40 24.41 -3.79 -11.55
N SER A 41 25.32 -2.88 -11.21
CA SER A 41 25.41 -2.29 -9.88
C SER A 41 24.98 -0.82 -9.93
N GLY A 42 24.34 -0.34 -8.88
CA GLY A 42 23.85 1.03 -8.82
C GLY A 42 23.22 1.41 -7.49
N TRP A 43 22.47 2.50 -7.49
CA TRP A 43 21.73 2.99 -6.32
C TRP A 43 20.28 2.54 -6.38
N SER A 44 19.67 2.33 -5.21
CA SER A 44 18.24 2.05 -5.12
C SER A 44 17.53 2.84 -4.03
N LYS A 45 16.25 3.15 -4.24
CA LYS A 45 15.37 3.81 -3.25
C LYS A 45 14.68 2.84 -2.28
N GLY A 46 15.25 1.65 -2.12
CA GLY A 46 14.68 0.59 -1.28
C GLY A 46 14.92 0.80 0.21
N PHE A 47 15.01 -0.32 0.94
CA PHE A 47 15.25 -0.33 2.38
C PHE A 47 16.50 0.48 2.76
N GLY A 48 16.32 1.50 3.61
CA GLY A 48 17.40 2.36 4.10
C GLY A 48 17.76 3.56 3.20
N TYR A 49 16.99 3.86 2.15
CA TYR A 49 17.23 5.06 1.34
C TYR A 49 16.79 6.35 2.07
N GLU A 50 17.72 7.30 2.19
CA GLU A 50 17.54 8.56 2.93
C GLU A 50 17.54 9.81 2.01
N GLY A 51 17.27 9.64 0.72
CA GLY A 51 17.12 10.79 -0.19
C GLY A 51 18.41 11.29 -0.83
N ASN A 52 19.45 10.45 -0.96
CA ASN A 52 20.70 10.81 -1.66
C ASN A 52 21.37 9.59 -2.30
N VAL A 53 22.29 9.85 -3.24
CA VAL A 53 23.08 8.82 -3.96
C VAL A 53 24.58 9.14 -3.96
N ASP A 54 25.05 9.84 -2.91
CA ASP A 54 26.44 10.30 -2.79
C ASP A 54 27.40 9.21 -2.25
N GLY A 55 26.83 8.10 -1.79
CA GLY A 55 27.56 6.95 -1.26
C GLY A 55 27.86 5.85 -2.28
N ARG A 56 28.34 4.73 -1.75
CA ARG A 56 28.53 3.49 -2.51
C ARG A 56 27.22 3.06 -3.17
N MET A 57 27.34 2.39 -4.31
CA MET A 57 26.23 1.66 -4.93
C MET A 57 25.61 0.72 -3.87
N THR A 58 24.30 0.82 -3.70
CA THR A 58 23.56 0.15 -2.62
C THR A 58 22.92 -1.15 -3.07
N HIS A 59 22.85 -1.40 -4.38
CA HIS A 59 22.12 -2.54 -4.91
C HIS A 59 22.72 -3.10 -6.21
N ALA A 60 22.34 -4.34 -6.53
CA ALA A 60 22.72 -5.03 -7.75
C ALA A 60 21.53 -5.84 -8.31
N TRP A 61 21.37 -5.80 -9.62
CA TRP A 61 20.29 -6.47 -10.36
C TRP A 61 20.81 -6.93 -11.74
N ASN A 62 19.94 -7.45 -12.60
CA ASN A 62 20.34 -7.96 -13.91
C ASN A 62 19.68 -7.20 -15.07
N ALA A 63 20.33 -7.22 -16.23
CA ALA A 63 19.64 -7.11 -17.52
C ALA A 63 19.78 -8.41 -18.28
N VAL A 64 18.71 -8.85 -18.93
CA VAL A 64 18.65 -10.08 -19.74
C VAL A 64 18.26 -9.75 -21.18
N ASN A 65 18.95 -10.34 -22.15
CA ASN A 65 18.63 -10.16 -23.56
C ASN A 65 17.58 -11.19 -23.99
N MET A 66 16.36 -10.71 -24.24
CA MET A 66 15.24 -11.52 -24.69
C MET A 66 14.87 -11.12 -26.13
N GLY A 67 15.29 -11.93 -27.10
CA GLY A 67 14.96 -11.71 -28.51
C GLY A 67 15.53 -10.41 -29.09
N GLY A 68 16.77 -10.04 -28.70
CA GLY A 68 17.43 -8.81 -29.16
C GLY A 68 17.05 -7.56 -28.37
N ARG A 69 16.32 -7.71 -27.26
CA ARG A 69 15.91 -6.60 -26.39
C ARG A 69 16.40 -6.84 -24.97
N TRP A 70 17.17 -5.90 -24.44
CA TRP A 70 17.55 -5.89 -23.03
C TRP A 70 16.34 -5.57 -22.15
N GLN A 71 16.13 -6.39 -21.14
CA GLN A 71 15.09 -6.23 -20.13
C GLN A 71 15.72 -6.19 -18.75
N LEU A 72 15.39 -5.17 -17.97
CA LEU A 72 15.82 -5.05 -16.57
C LEU A 72 14.98 -6.00 -15.70
N ILE A 73 15.65 -6.74 -14.82
CA ILE A 73 15.03 -7.63 -13.84
C ILE A 73 15.73 -7.50 -12.49
N ASP A 74 14.96 -7.64 -11.40
CA ASP A 74 15.52 -7.70 -10.04
C ASP A 74 14.98 -8.92 -9.28
N VAL A 75 15.72 -10.03 -9.43
CA VAL A 75 15.38 -11.30 -8.77
C VAL A 75 15.66 -11.29 -7.26
N THR A 76 16.32 -10.25 -6.74
CA THR A 76 16.53 -10.11 -5.29
C THR A 76 15.26 -9.60 -4.63
N TRP A 77 14.68 -8.54 -5.19
CA TRP A 77 13.44 -7.94 -4.68
C TRP A 77 12.21 -8.79 -5.02
N ASP A 78 12.25 -9.55 -6.12
CA ASP A 78 11.21 -10.55 -6.44
C ASP A 78 11.27 -11.82 -5.56
N ALA A 79 12.28 -11.98 -4.70
CA ALA A 79 12.38 -13.12 -3.78
C ALA A 79 11.72 -12.85 -2.41
N GLY A 80 11.46 -11.59 -2.08
CA GLY A 80 10.90 -11.17 -0.80
C GLY A 80 11.49 -9.87 -0.27
N HIS A 81 11.31 -9.63 1.02
CA HIS A 81 11.74 -8.40 1.68
C HIS A 81 12.31 -8.66 3.07
N CYS A 82 13.01 -7.66 3.63
CA CYS A 82 13.47 -7.69 5.01
C CYS A 82 12.45 -7.01 5.92
N ASP A 83 12.05 -7.73 6.96
CA ASP A 83 11.34 -7.18 8.11
C ASP A 83 12.33 -7.07 9.28
N ALA A 84 12.77 -5.84 9.55
CA ALA A 84 14.00 -5.57 10.27
C ALA A 84 15.19 -6.35 9.67
N ASP A 85 15.73 -7.31 10.40
CA ASP A 85 16.84 -8.19 10.04
C ASP A 85 16.39 -9.65 9.74
N TYR A 86 15.08 -9.90 9.65
CA TYR A 86 14.52 -11.19 9.20
C TYR A 86 14.11 -11.10 7.72
N PHE A 87 14.51 -12.08 6.91
CA PHE A 87 14.12 -12.14 5.50
C PHE A 87 12.80 -12.90 5.36
N VAL A 88 11.75 -12.20 4.94
CA VAL A 88 10.43 -12.74 4.63
C VAL A 88 10.43 -13.15 3.17
N LYS A 89 10.31 -14.46 2.91
CA LYS A 89 10.12 -14.97 1.55
C LYS A 89 8.76 -14.56 1.04
N GLU A 90 8.76 -13.94 -0.12
CA GLU A 90 7.54 -13.56 -0.81
C GLU A 90 7.87 -13.43 -2.29
N TYR A 91 7.56 -14.46 -3.05
CA TYR A 91 7.79 -14.48 -4.47
C TYR A 91 6.86 -13.48 -5.17
N SER A 92 7.46 -12.66 -6.03
CA SER A 92 6.77 -11.78 -6.95
C SER A 92 7.38 -11.84 -8.35
N THR A 93 6.71 -11.15 -9.27
CA THR A 93 7.22 -10.89 -10.63
C THR A 93 7.11 -9.39 -10.94
N GLU A 94 7.17 -8.58 -9.89
CA GLU A 94 6.95 -7.13 -9.92
C GLU A 94 8.08 -6.42 -10.65
N TRP A 95 9.29 -6.96 -10.56
CA TRP A 95 10.47 -6.46 -11.25
C TRP A 95 10.75 -7.21 -12.55
N LEU A 96 9.83 -8.08 -12.98
CA LEU A 96 9.88 -8.73 -14.27
C LEU A 96 9.11 -7.91 -15.31
N TYR A 97 9.69 -7.76 -16.51
CA TYR A 97 9.10 -7.05 -17.65
C TYR A 97 8.70 -5.59 -17.39
N ARG A 98 9.33 -4.92 -16.42
CA ARG A 98 9.17 -3.47 -16.25
C ARG A 98 9.85 -2.72 -17.38
N THR A 99 9.29 -1.58 -17.76
CA THR A 99 9.96 -0.69 -18.70
C THR A 99 11.20 -0.06 -18.04
N PRO A 100 12.21 0.33 -18.82
CA PRO A 100 13.39 1.01 -18.29
C PRO A 100 13.04 2.25 -17.45
N ARG A 101 12.03 3.02 -17.86
CA ARG A 101 11.60 4.21 -17.12
C ARG A 101 10.99 3.89 -15.75
N GLU A 102 10.21 2.82 -15.66
CA GLU A 102 9.61 2.36 -14.41
C GLU A 102 10.71 1.91 -13.43
N PHE A 103 11.72 1.19 -13.93
CA PHE A 103 12.90 0.79 -13.15
C PHE A 103 13.62 2.00 -12.55
N LEU A 104 13.76 3.08 -13.33
CA LEU A 104 14.47 4.29 -12.90
C LEU A 104 13.78 5.07 -11.77
N TYR A 105 12.56 4.73 -11.33
CA TYR A 105 12.00 5.31 -10.09
C TYR A 105 12.63 4.72 -8.82
N SER A 106 13.24 3.53 -8.92
CA SER A 106 13.75 2.76 -7.79
C SER A 106 15.19 2.30 -7.96
N HIS A 107 15.72 2.20 -9.18
CA HIS A 107 17.04 1.67 -9.51
C HIS A 107 17.75 2.59 -10.50
N LEU A 108 18.81 3.25 -10.06
CA LEU A 108 19.69 4.04 -10.92
C LEU A 108 21.01 3.29 -11.14
N PRO A 109 21.31 2.84 -12.38
CA PRO A 109 22.59 2.21 -12.69
C PRO A 109 23.79 3.12 -12.40
N GLY A 110 24.93 2.50 -12.10
CA GLY A 110 26.21 3.18 -11.99
C GLY A 110 26.73 3.78 -13.30
N GLU A 111 26.39 3.15 -14.42
CA GLU A 111 26.82 3.53 -15.76
C GLU A 111 25.58 3.77 -16.64
N ASP A 112 25.57 4.90 -17.35
CA ASP A 112 24.38 5.40 -18.06
C ASP A 112 23.88 4.47 -19.16
N GLU A 113 24.76 3.67 -19.78
CA GLU A 113 24.38 2.72 -20.83
C GLU A 113 23.42 1.63 -20.34
N TYR A 114 23.46 1.30 -19.05
CA TYR A 114 22.56 0.32 -18.42
C TYR A 114 21.21 0.90 -18.02
N GLN A 115 20.96 2.20 -18.25
CA GLN A 115 19.62 2.76 -18.05
C GLN A 115 18.63 2.22 -19.10
N TYR A 116 19.12 1.85 -20.29
CA TYR A 116 18.30 1.44 -21.44
C TYR A 116 17.13 2.40 -21.74
N TYR A 117 17.31 3.68 -21.41
CA TYR A 117 16.30 4.71 -21.47
C TYR A 117 16.89 6.00 -22.04
N ALA A 118 16.11 6.69 -22.87
CA ALA A 118 16.45 8.01 -23.39
C ALA A 118 15.21 8.92 -23.25
N PRO A 119 15.34 10.15 -22.71
CA PRO A 119 16.58 10.77 -22.21
C PRO A 119 17.11 10.09 -20.93
N LEU A 120 18.41 10.18 -20.68
CA LEU A 120 19.03 9.67 -19.46
C LEU A 120 18.44 10.38 -18.23
N VAL A 121 18.19 9.62 -17.16
CA VAL A 121 17.83 10.14 -15.84
C VAL A 121 19.11 10.47 -15.09
N SER A 122 19.26 11.71 -14.65
CA SER A 122 20.41 12.13 -13.84
C SER A 122 20.25 11.69 -12.38
N LYS A 123 21.34 11.74 -11.60
CA LYS A 123 21.28 11.48 -10.16
C LYS A 123 20.36 12.45 -9.44
N GLU A 124 20.38 13.71 -9.83
CA GLU A 124 19.55 14.78 -9.25
C GLU A 124 18.06 14.52 -9.55
N GLN A 125 17.75 14.15 -10.79
CA GLN A 125 16.38 13.77 -11.15
C GLN A 125 15.94 12.52 -10.39
N PHE A 126 16.78 11.48 -10.32
CA PHE A 126 16.50 10.28 -9.55
C PHE A 126 16.20 10.61 -8.09
N VAL A 127 17.04 11.42 -7.43
CA VAL A 127 16.84 11.82 -6.03
C VAL A 127 15.54 12.61 -5.84
N ALA A 128 15.22 13.51 -6.76
CA ALA A 128 14.02 14.36 -6.70
C ALA A 128 12.72 13.58 -6.92
N GLU A 129 12.73 12.56 -7.78
CA GLU A 129 11.55 11.76 -8.10
C GLU A 129 11.12 10.85 -6.93
N PRO A 130 9.83 10.46 -6.85
CA PRO A 130 9.34 9.66 -5.73
C PRO A 130 9.91 8.23 -5.80
N TYR A 131 9.82 7.52 -4.68
CA TYR A 131 10.01 6.06 -4.69
C TYR A 131 8.73 5.39 -5.15
N ILE A 132 8.83 4.55 -6.18
CA ILE A 132 7.71 3.76 -6.70
C ILE A 132 8.10 2.27 -6.68
N PRO A 133 7.49 1.45 -5.81
CA PRO A 133 7.70 0.01 -5.79
C PRO A 133 7.11 -0.66 -7.04
N GLY A 134 7.64 -1.82 -7.43
CA GLY A 134 7.14 -2.60 -8.56
C GLY A 134 5.65 -2.94 -8.44
N LYS A 135 5.14 -3.14 -7.22
CA LYS A 135 3.71 -3.31 -6.89
C LYS A 135 2.80 -2.22 -7.46
N PHE A 136 3.28 -0.98 -7.56
CA PHE A 136 2.51 0.12 -8.16
C PHE A 136 2.17 -0.18 -9.62
N PHE A 137 3.18 -0.52 -10.40
CA PHE A 137 3.05 -0.79 -11.83
C PHE A 137 2.42 -2.16 -12.09
N GLU A 138 2.71 -3.16 -11.27
CA GLU A 138 2.11 -4.50 -11.38
C GLU A 138 0.59 -4.45 -11.24
N LYS A 139 0.10 -3.68 -10.27
CA LYS A 139 -1.33 -3.44 -10.07
C LYS A 139 -1.95 -2.47 -11.09
N GLY A 140 -1.15 -1.90 -11.99
CA GLY A 140 -1.60 -1.02 -13.07
C GLY A 140 -1.89 0.42 -12.66
N PHE A 141 -1.40 0.86 -11.49
CA PHE A 141 -1.44 2.28 -11.15
C PHE A 141 -0.46 3.04 -12.05
N GLY A 142 -0.78 4.30 -12.30
CA GLY A 142 0.06 5.17 -13.12
C GLY A 142 0.24 6.54 -12.49
N LEU A 143 1.34 7.20 -12.85
CA LEU A 143 1.59 8.57 -12.46
C LEU A 143 0.89 9.55 -13.39
N VAL A 144 0.54 10.72 -12.87
CA VAL A 144 0.13 11.89 -13.67
C VAL A 144 1.34 12.82 -13.75
N LYS A 145 1.97 12.93 -14.92
CA LYS A 145 3.29 13.56 -15.11
C LYS A 145 3.46 14.91 -14.38
N ASP A 146 2.51 15.82 -14.52
CA ASP A 146 2.61 17.18 -13.95
C ASP A 146 1.98 17.31 -12.55
N LYS A 147 1.54 16.18 -11.97
CA LYS A 147 0.90 16.07 -10.64
C LYS A 147 1.49 14.95 -9.80
N SER A 148 2.66 14.45 -10.21
CA SER A 148 3.39 13.41 -9.47
C SER A 148 4.09 14.04 -8.28
N PRO A 149 4.07 13.40 -7.11
CA PRO A 149 4.83 13.88 -5.96
C PRO A 149 6.33 13.79 -6.24
N LEU A 150 7.12 14.67 -5.61
CA LEU A 150 8.56 14.50 -5.46
C LEU A 150 8.85 13.50 -4.33
N TYR A 151 10.12 13.11 -4.15
CA TYR A 151 10.54 12.34 -2.98
C TYR A 151 10.27 13.09 -1.68
N ALA A 152 10.49 14.41 -1.66
CA ALA A 152 10.18 15.29 -0.55
C ALA A 152 9.44 16.53 -1.08
N ASN A 153 8.32 16.86 -0.45
CA ASN A 153 7.41 17.91 -0.90
C ASN A 153 7.20 18.91 0.24
N SER A 154 7.17 20.19 -0.13
CA SER A 154 6.88 21.30 0.77
C SER A 154 5.48 21.85 0.46
N ILE A 155 4.62 21.99 1.46
CA ILE A 155 3.20 22.33 1.29
C ILE A 155 2.78 23.53 2.14
N ASP A 156 1.93 24.40 1.60
CA ASP A 156 1.33 25.55 2.29
C ASP A 156 -0.19 25.34 2.35
N GLY A 157 -0.62 24.59 3.38
CA GLY A 157 -1.95 24.02 3.47
C GLY A 157 -2.13 22.76 2.65
N THR A 158 -3.37 22.50 2.22
CA THR A 158 -3.74 21.22 1.61
C THR A 158 -3.16 21.04 0.22
N ALA A 159 -2.30 20.03 0.07
CA ALA A 159 -1.75 19.61 -1.21
C ALA A 159 -2.55 18.43 -1.81
N ARG A 160 -2.75 18.47 -3.12
CA ARG A 160 -3.43 17.42 -3.89
C ARG A 160 -2.47 16.70 -4.84
N TYR A 161 -2.41 15.38 -4.72
CA TYR A 161 -1.69 14.49 -5.62
C TYR A 161 -2.65 13.63 -6.44
N GLU A 162 -2.22 13.23 -7.65
CA GLU A 162 -3.07 12.51 -8.59
C GLU A 162 -2.40 11.25 -9.12
N LEU A 163 -3.15 10.15 -9.13
CA LEU A 163 -2.75 8.88 -9.74
C LEU A 163 -3.76 8.43 -10.79
N VAL A 164 -3.27 7.74 -11.82
CA VAL A 164 -4.10 6.94 -12.72
C VAL A 164 -4.55 5.71 -11.94
N LEU A 165 -5.86 5.47 -11.87
CA LEU A 165 -6.39 4.22 -11.37
C LEU A 165 -6.24 3.11 -12.43
N PRO A 166 -5.97 1.87 -12.00
CA PRO A 166 -6.01 0.71 -12.89
C PRO A 166 -7.34 0.61 -13.63
N SER A 167 -7.31 0.34 -14.94
CA SER A 167 -8.51 0.13 -15.75
C SER A 167 -9.18 -1.23 -15.49
N LYS A 168 -8.44 -2.15 -14.86
CA LYS A 168 -8.87 -3.49 -14.44
C LYS A 168 -8.58 -3.67 -12.95
N GLY A 169 -9.30 -4.59 -12.31
CA GLY A 169 -9.19 -4.82 -10.87
C GLY A 169 -10.11 -3.91 -10.06
N ASN A 170 -10.31 -4.27 -8.79
CA ASN A 170 -11.10 -3.50 -7.85
C ASN A 170 -10.25 -3.23 -6.61
N TYR A 171 -9.63 -2.05 -6.55
CA TYR A 171 -8.66 -1.72 -5.52
C TYR A 171 -9.27 -0.85 -4.42
N SER A 172 -9.12 -1.34 -3.20
CA SER A 172 -9.17 -0.55 -1.98
C SER A 172 -7.83 0.16 -1.82
N VAL A 173 -7.86 1.44 -1.50
CA VAL A 173 -6.64 2.25 -1.38
C VAL A 173 -6.74 3.04 -0.10
N TYR A 174 -5.66 3.05 0.66
CA TYR A 174 -5.62 3.62 2.00
C TYR A 174 -4.35 4.46 2.17
N PRO A 175 -4.47 5.80 2.24
CA PRO A 175 -3.37 6.69 2.56
C PRO A 175 -3.18 6.74 4.08
N ARG A 176 -1.92 6.83 4.52
CA ARG A 176 -1.59 7.08 5.91
C ARG A 176 -0.44 8.08 5.97
N LEU A 177 -0.66 9.16 6.72
CA LEU A 177 0.41 10.08 7.09
C LEU A 177 1.06 9.60 8.39
N LEU A 178 2.38 9.48 8.39
CA LEU A 178 3.17 9.05 9.54
C LEU A 178 4.23 10.11 9.84
N GLU A 179 4.44 10.47 11.10
CA GLU A 179 5.65 11.22 11.48
C GLU A 179 6.88 10.39 11.08
N LYS A 180 7.84 11.00 10.37
CA LYS A 180 8.87 10.25 9.63
C LYS A 180 9.78 9.39 10.53
N TYR A 181 10.08 9.85 11.73
CA TYR A 181 11.11 9.24 12.60
C TYR A 181 10.50 8.31 13.65
N HIS A 182 9.45 8.75 14.32
CA HIS A 182 8.73 8.00 15.36
C HIS A 182 7.65 7.08 14.77
N ARG A 183 7.25 7.30 13.51
CA ARG A 183 6.25 6.50 12.77
C ARG A 183 4.87 6.50 13.44
N GLU A 184 4.56 7.57 14.16
CA GLU A 184 3.25 7.80 14.74
C GLU A 184 2.27 8.21 13.63
N PRO A 185 1.10 7.57 13.52
CA PRO A 185 0.09 7.97 12.56
C PRO A 185 -0.52 9.33 12.94
N VAL A 186 -0.80 10.14 11.91
CA VAL A 186 -1.61 11.35 12.07
C VAL A 186 -3.01 11.03 11.55
N ASP A 187 -3.95 10.96 12.48
CA ASP A 187 -5.35 10.72 12.15
C ASP A 187 -5.90 11.87 11.30
N ASN A 188 -6.75 11.52 10.33
CA ASN A 188 -7.55 12.51 9.59
C ASN A 188 -6.74 13.60 8.85
N ALA A 189 -5.44 13.36 8.59
CA ALA A 189 -4.56 14.26 7.84
C ALA A 189 -4.57 14.05 6.32
N THR A 190 -5.26 13.00 5.86
CA THR A 190 -5.33 12.61 4.44
C THR A 190 -6.76 12.37 4.01
N TRP A 191 -7.05 12.65 2.75
CA TRP A 191 -8.37 12.45 2.17
C TRP A 191 -8.26 11.85 0.77
N LEU A 192 -9.03 10.77 0.52
CA LEU A 192 -9.14 10.20 -0.82
C LEU A 192 -10.43 10.64 -1.50
N SER A 193 -10.31 10.97 -2.79
CA SER A 193 -11.45 11.03 -3.69
C SER A 193 -11.13 10.41 -5.05
N ARG A 194 -12.18 10.04 -5.80
CA ARG A 194 -12.06 9.35 -7.08
C ARG A 194 -12.98 9.98 -8.10
N SER A 195 -12.48 10.17 -9.31
CA SER A 195 -13.28 10.66 -10.44
C SER A 195 -12.60 10.33 -11.76
N SER A 196 -13.37 9.88 -12.75
CA SER A 196 -12.92 9.69 -14.14
C SER A 196 -11.61 8.88 -14.30
N GLY A 197 -11.49 7.76 -13.58
CA GLY A 197 -10.28 6.91 -13.64
C GLY A 197 -9.05 7.50 -12.94
N ARG A 198 -9.24 8.53 -12.12
CA ARG A 198 -8.20 9.13 -11.27
C ARG A 198 -8.49 8.88 -9.80
N LEU A 199 -7.41 8.74 -9.04
CA LEU A 199 -7.39 8.82 -7.59
C LEU A 199 -6.74 10.15 -7.20
N TYR A 200 -7.41 10.89 -6.34
CA TYR A 200 -6.90 12.13 -5.76
C TYR A 200 -6.60 11.88 -4.29
N ILE A 201 -5.40 12.28 -3.87
CA ILE A 201 -4.96 12.19 -2.49
C ILE A 201 -4.71 13.62 -2.03
N ASP A 202 -5.60 14.11 -1.17
CA ASP A 202 -5.40 15.36 -0.46
C ASP A 202 -4.68 15.07 0.85
N VAL A 203 -3.70 15.89 1.19
CA VAL A 203 -2.93 15.77 2.43
C VAL A 203 -2.56 17.15 2.94
N ASP A 204 -2.52 17.27 4.26
CA ASP A 204 -2.05 18.45 4.97
C ASP A 204 -1.18 17.99 6.16
N VAL A 205 -0.46 18.90 6.81
CA VAL A 205 0.40 18.57 7.96
C VAL A 205 0.02 19.38 9.21
N PRO A 206 0.05 18.76 10.41
CA PRO A 206 -0.38 19.43 11.64
C PRO A 206 0.65 20.47 12.12
N ASP A 207 1.93 20.29 11.77
CA ASP A 207 3.02 21.16 12.19
C ASP A 207 4.23 21.09 11.22
N ALA A 208 5.36 21.65 11.64
CA ALA A 208 6.59 21.79 10.85
C ALA A 208 7.47 20.52 10.76
N ARG A 209 7.10 19.40 11.40
CA ARG A 209 7.83 18.13 11.28
C ARG A 209 7.75 17.56 9.87
N VAL A 210 8.61 16.58 9.60
CA VAL A 210 8.58 15.83 8.34
C VAL A 210 7.70 14.61 8.50
N TYR A 211 6.79 14.43 7.57
CA TYR A 211 5.89 13.30 7.52
C TYR A 211 6.15 12.45 6.29
N ARG A 212 5.90 11.14 6.40
CA ARG A 212 5.88 10.21 5.27
C ARG A 212 4.43 9.85 4.96
N LEU A 213 3.98 10.25 3.78
CA LEU A 213 2.71 9.78 3.22
C LEU A 213 2.95 8.41 2.59
N LYS A 214 2.23 7.40 3.07
CA LYS A 214 2.22 6.05 2.52
C LYS A 214 0.87 5.77 1.90
N LEU A 215 0.87 5.28 0.67
CA LEU A 215 -0.31 4.78 -0.01
C LEU A 215 -0.22 3.26 -0.10
N SER A 216 -1.21 2.58 0.46
CA SER A 216 -1.32 1.13 0.33
C SER A 216 -2.57 0.75 -0.46
N ALA A 217 -2.47 -0.33 -1.24
CA ALA A 217 -3.59 -0.84 -2.02
C ALA A 217 -3.80 -2.34 -1.79
N TRP A 218 -5.07 -2.72 -1.71
CA TRP A 218 -5.53 -4.10 -1.65
C TRP A 218 -6.46 -4.36 -2.83
N GLU A 219 -6.24 -5.44 -3.56
CA GLU A 219 -7.18 -5.88 -4.60
C GLU A 219 -8.29 -6.74 -3.96
N ARG A 220 -9.54 -6.29 -4.03
CA ARG A 220 -10.68 -6.95 -3.36
C ARG A 220 -10.98 -8.36 -3.87
N SER A 221 -10.48 -8.71 -5.07
CA SER A 221 -10.54 -10.06 -5.65
C SER A 221 -9.39 -10.97 -5.21
N SER A 222 -8.35 -10.43 -4.57
CA SER A 222 -7.17 -11.18 -4.16
C SER A 222 -7.47 -12.02 -2.91
N ALA A 223 -7.03 -13.28 -2.95
CA ALA A 223 -7.08 -14.21 -1.81
C ALA A 223 -5.71 -14.31 -1.12
N ARG A 224 -5.01 -13.17 -0.94
CA ARG A 224 -3.70 -13.13 -0.28
C ARG A 224 -3.85 -12.76 1.19
N TYR A 225 -3.50 -13.71 2.07
CA TYR A 225 -3.43 -13.48 3.50
C TYR A 225 -2.14 -12.75 3.89
N GLN A 226 -2.11 -12.23 5.12
CA GLN A 226 -0.92 -11.58 5.67
C GLN A 226 0.26 -12.59 5.77
N ASN A 227 1.48 -12.08 5.59
CA ASN A 227 2.69 -12.92 5.64
C ASN A 227 3.16 -13.20 7.08
N TYR A 228 2.52 -12.59 8.08
CA TYR A 228 2.78 -12.87 9.47
C TYR A 228 1.53 -12.65 10.33
N PHE A 229 1.56 -13.21 11.54
CA PHE A 229 0.66 -12.88 12.65
C PHE A 229 1.50 -12.50 13.87
N SER A 230 0.97 -11.70 14.80
CA SER A 230 1.62 -11.57 16.10
C SER A 230 1.60 -12.90 16.85
N VAL A 231 2.54 -13.09 17.77
CA VAL A 231 2.56 -14.27 18.64
C VAL A 231 1.26 -14.38 19.45
N GLU A 232 0.76 -13.26 19.96
CA GLU A 232 -0.48 -13.19 20.72
C GLU A 232 -1.69 -13.64 19.88
N GLU A 233 -1.86 -13.09 18.67
CA GLU A 233 -2.94 -13.50 17.78
C GLU A 233 -2.81 -14.98 17.39
N PHE A 234 -1.61 -15.42 17.02
CA PHE A 234 -1.43 -16.76 16.49
C PHE A 234 -1.63 -17.85 17.55
N GLU A 235 -0.99 -17.70 18.72
CA GLU A 235 -1.09 -18.67 19.81
C GLU A 235 -2.40 -18.52 20.59
N GLY A 236 -2.91 -17.30 20.76
CA GLY A 236 -4.10 -16.99 21.55
C GLY A 236 -5.42 -17.18 20.80
N ASP A 237 -5.44 -17.03 19.48
CA ASP A 237 -6.68 -17.08 18.68
C ASP A 237 -6.62 -18.14 17.57
N PHE A 238 -5.67 -18.01 16.63
CA PHE A 238 -5.65 -18.85 15.43
C PHE A 238 -5.42 -20.34 15.73
N LEU A 239 -4.45 -20.68 16.57
CA LEU A 239 -4.15 -22.08 16.89
C LEU A 239 -5.28 -22.78 17.67
N PRO A 240 -5.88 -22.18 18.73
CA PRO A 240 -7.03 -22.77 19.41
C PRO A 240 -8.24 -22.96 18.50
N ARG A 241 -8.59 -21.95 17.68
CA ARG A 241 -9.73 -22.05 16.77
C ARG A 241 -9.48 -23.07 15.65
N ALA A 242 -8.26 -23.17 15.12
CA ALA A 242 -7.91 -24.22 14.18
C ALA A 242 -8.04 -25.63 14.80
N ALA A 243 -7.69 -25.80 16.08
CA ALA A 243 -7.91 -27.06 16.80
C ALA A 243 -9.42 -27.35 17.00
N ALA A 244 -10.24 -26.34 17.25
CA ALA A 244 -11.70 -26.49 17.31
C ALA A 244 -12.28 -26.97 15.98
N LEU A 245 -11.81 -26.46 14.84
CA LEU A 245 -12.22 -26.94 13.51
C LEU A 245 -11.92 -28.43 13.31
N LEU A 246 -10.82 -28.95 13.86
CA LEU A 246 -10.50 -30.38 13.84
C LEU A 246 -11.49 -31.19 14.68
N ALA A 247 -11.80 -30.73 15.90
CA ALA A 247 -12.79 -31.37 16.77
C ALA A 247 -14.19 -31.41 16.13
N GLU A 248 -14.55 -30.38 15.38
CA GLU A 248 -15.78 -30.29 14.57
C GLU A 248 -15.72 -31.09 13.26
N LYS A 249 -14.59 -31.76 12.96
CA LYS A 249 -14.35 -32.52 11.72
C LYS A 249 -14.45 -31.67 10.44
N LYS A 250 -14.22 -30.36 10.54
CA LYS A 250 -14.16 -29.42 9.40
C LYS A 250 -12.81 -29.47 8.67
N ILE A 251 -11.77 -29.93 9.35
CA ILE A 251 -10.42 -30.16 8.79
C ILE A 251 -9.89 -31.53 9.26
N SER A 252 -8.85 -32.03 8.60
CA SER A 252 -8.13 -33.24 9.00
C SER A 252 -6.97 -32.92 9.97
N GLN A 253 -6.45 -33.93 10.69
CA GLN A 253 -5.23 -33.77 11.50
C GLN A 253 -4.06 -33.30 10.62
N GLN A 254 -3.96 -33.84 9.39
CA GLN A 254 -2.94 -33.44 8.43
C GLN A 254 -3.03 -31.95 8.06
N ASP A 255 -4.24 -31.40 7.90
CA ASP A 255 -4.41 -29.97 7.61
C ASP A 255 -3.89 -29.11 8.79
N LEU A 256 -4.21 -29.50 10.02
CA LEU A 256 -3.77 -28.77 11.23
C LEU A 256 -2.24 -28.83 11.39
N ASP A 257 -1.64 -29.99 11.15
CA ASP A 257 -0.18 -30.16 11.22
C ASP A 257 0.53 -29.34 10.14
N LEU A 258 0.00 -29.34 8.90
CA LEU A 258 0.50 -28.52 7.82
C LEU A 258 0.37 -27.03 8.13
N PHE A 259 -0.77 -26.59 8.68
CA PHE A 259 -0.97 -25.21 9.09
C PHE A 259 0.08 -24.78 10.11
N ARG A 260 0.29 -25.55 11.18
CA ARG A 260 1.32 -25.25 12.19
C ARG A 260 2.73 -25.21 11.61
N ALA A 261 3.07 -26.19 10.77
CA ALA A 261 4.38 -26.26 10.11
C ALA A 261 4.58 -25.20 9.02
N SER A 262 3.55 -24.43 8.68
CA SER A 262 3.64 -23.34 7.70
C SER A 262 4.12 -22.03 8.30
N TYR A 263 4.25 -21.93 9.62
CA TYR A 263 4.65 -20.70 10.27
C TYR A 263 5.88 -20.89 11.15
N GLU A 264 6.81 -19.95 11.10
CA GLU A 264 8.00 -19.90 11.95
C GLU A 264 7.84 -18.78 12.98
N LYS A 265 7.95 -19.14 14.26
CA LYS A 265 7.99 -18.16 15.35
C LYS A 265 9.35 -17.47 15.39
N VAL A 266 9.36 -16.16 15.28
CA VAL A 266 10.53 -15.31 15.48
C VAL A 266 10.29 -14.48 16.74
N GLU A 267 10.65 -15.06 17.89
CA GLU A 267 10.35 -14.55 19.24
C GLU A 267 10.76 -13.08 19.41
N ARG A 268 11.96 -12.71 18.96
CA ARG A 268 12.51 -11.36 19.08
C ARG A 268 11.70 -10.29 18.32
N LEU A 269 10.92 -10.70 17.32
CA LEU A 269 10.02 -9.82 16.56
C LEU A 269 8.56 -9.96 17.01
N GLY A 270 8.27 -10.87 17.95
CA GLY A 270 6.91 -11.15 18.42
C GLY A 270 5.97 -11.61 17.31
N ARG A 271 6.49 -12.34 16.30
CA ARG A 271 5.73 -12.73 15.10
C ARG A 271 5.87 -14.21 14.73
N TYR A 272 4.83 -14.74 14.09
CA TYR A 272 4.85 -15.97 13.30
C TYR A 272 4.85 -15.60 11.82
N TYR A 273 5.92 -15.93 11.09
CA TYR A 273 6.01 -15.68 9.64
C TYR A 273 5.55 -16.88 8.84
N TYR A 274 4.75 -16.64 7.80
CA TYR A 274 4.38 -17.65 6.84
C TYR A 274 5.63 -18.07 6.02
N LEU A 275 5.93 -19.36 6.07
CA LEU A 275 7.06 -19.95 5.37
C LEU A 275 6.69 -20.25 3.92
N GLU A 276 6.59 -19.21 3.09
CA GLU A 276 6.16 -19.39 1.69
C GLU A 276 6.99 -20.43 0.91
N ASP A 277 6.30 -21.32 0.20
CA ASP A 277 6.85 -22.21 -0.82
C ASP A 277 5.76 -22.49 -1.86
N LEU A 278 5.92 -21.91 -3.04
CA LEU A 278 4.96 -22.01 -4.14
C LEU A 278 4.76 -23.45 -4.63
N PHE A 279 5.69 -24.35 -4.35
CA PHE A 279 5.63 -25.74 -4.79
C PHE A 279 4.97 -26.65 -3.73
N ALA A 280 4.78 -26.17 -2.50
CA ALA A 280 4.15 -26.93 -1.41
C ALA A 280 2.61 -26.83 -1.46
N LEU A 281 2.00 -27.28 -2.56
CA LEU A 281 0.56 -27.10 -2.83
C LEU A 281 -0.37 -27.65 -1.75
N SER A 282 -0.02 -28.77 -1.10
CA SER A 282 -0.80 -29.33 0.00
C SER A 282 -0.81 -28.40 1.22
N ARG A 283 0.33 -27.81 1.53
CA ARG A 283 0.52 -26.86 2.62
C ARG A 283 -0.24 -25.56 2.37
N ILE A 284 -0.14 -25.02 1.15
CA ILE A 284 -0.90 -23.83 0.72
C ILE A 284 -2.40 -24.06 0.91
N ARG A 285 -2.94 -25.16 0.37
CA ARG A 285 -4.37 -25.49 0.48
C ARG A 285 -4.84 -25.67 1.92
N ALA A 286 -4.02 -26.28 2.79
CA ALA A 286 -4.35 -26.44 4.20
C ALA A 286 -4.47 -25.06 4.90
N VAL A 287 -3.51 -24.17 4.64
CA VAL A 287 -3.49 -22.82 5.20
C VAL A 287 -4.66 -21.99 4.71
N GLU A 288 -4.89 -21.93 3.40
CA GLU A 288 -6.03 -21.20 2.82
C GLU A 288 -7.37 -21.71 3.34
N ARG A 289 -7.53 -23.04 3.46
CA ARG A 289 -8.75 -23.66 4.02
C ARG A 289 -8.96 -23.23 5.47
N ILE A 290 -7.94 -23.34 6.31
CA ILE A 290 -8.04 -23.03 7.73
C ILE A 290 -8.31 -21.53 7.92
N LEU A 291 -7.51 -20.65 7.32
CA LEU A 291 -7.72 -19.20 7.45
C LEU A 291 -9.12 -18.77 6.97
N LYS A 292 -9.62 -19.37 5.88
CA LYS A 292 -10.99 -19.14 5.41
C LYS A 292 -12.04 -19.60 6.41
N LEU A 293 -11.88 -20.79 7.01
CA LEU A 293 -12.82 -21.30 8.03
C LEU A 293 -12.75 -20.52 9.35
N LEU A 294 -11.66 -19.80 9.57
CA LEU A 294 -11.47 -18.89 10.70
C LEU A 294 -11.98 -17.47 10.41
N ASP A 295 -12.65 -17.25 9.27
CA ASP A 295 -13.12 -15.93 8.84
C ASP A 295 -12.00 -14.87 8.82
N CYS A 296 -10.76 -15.31 8.56
CA CYS A 296 -9.64 -14.39 8.37
C CYS A 296 -9.82 -13.67 7.04
N SER A 297 -9.80 -12.34 7.05
CA SER A 297 -9.95 -11.57 5.82
C SER A 297 -8.63 -11.57 5.02
N PRO A 298 -8.64 -11.89 3.71
CA PRO A 298 -7.46 -11.79 2.84
C PRO A 298 -7.20 -10.32 2.41
N ASP A 299 -7.38 -9.38 3.33
CA ASP A 299 -7.33 -7.93 3.07
C ASP A 299 -5.88 -7.43 3.15
N ARG A 300 -4.98 -8.07 2.41
CA ARG A 300 -3.58 -7.69 2.43
C ARG A 300 -3.35 -6.42 1.63
N TYR A 301 -3.00 -5.36 2.33
CA TYR A 301 -2.57 -4.09 1.75
C TYR A 301 -1.08 -4.12 1.39
N ASP A 302 -0.79 -3.81 0.14
CA ASP A 302 0.57 -3.62 -0.35
C ASP A 302 0.90 -2.13 -0.40
N GLU A 303 2.07 -1.73 0.09
CA GLU A 303 2.57 -0.36 -0.12
C GLU A 303 2.85 -0.15 -1.62
N ILE A 304 2.17 0.82 -2.23
CA ILE A 304 2.28 1.14 -3.67
C ILE A 304 2.95 2.49 -3.93
N LEU A 305 3.03 3.39 -2.95
CA LEU A 305 3.69 4.68 -3.12
C LEU A 305 4.06 5.25 -1.75
N ALA A 306 5.24 5.86 -1.65
CA ALA A 306 5.63 6.61 -0.46
C ALA A 306 6.49 7.82 -0.80
N PHE A 307 6.23 8.94 -0.12
CA PHE A 307 7.01 10.17 -0.25
C PHE A 307 6.86 11.03 1.00
N ASP A 308 7.79 11.98 1.16
CA ASP A 308 7.83 12.88 2.30
C ASP A 308 7.06 14.17 2.01
N VAL A 309 6.45 14.72 3.06
CA VAL A 309 5.67 15.94 3.05
C VAL A 309 6.02 16.74 4.31
N GLN A 310 6.26 18.03 4.17
CA GLN A 310 6.56 18.96 5.26
C GLN A 310 5.91 20.32 4.98
N ALA A 311 5.60 21.06 6.04
CA ALA A 311 5.14 22.43 5.92
C ALA A 311 6.19 23.31 5.21
N ALA A 312 5.72 24.19 4.33
CA ALA A 312 6.55 25.23 3.72
C ALA A 312 6.93 26.32 4.71
N ASP A 313 7.98 27.06 4.39
CA ASP A 313 8.39 28.22 5.17
C ASP A 313 7.22 29.21 5.31
N GLY A 314 6.82 29.51 6.54
CA GLY A 314 5.69 30.39 6.84
C GLY A 314 4.36 29.69 7.09
N TYR A 315 4.25 28.39 6.78
CA TYR A 315 3.08 27.58 7.13
C TYR A 315 3.31 26.87 8.47
N ALA A 316 2.45 27.14 9.46
CA ALA A 316 2.58 26.55 10.80
C ALA A 316 2.02 25.12 10.90
N GLY A 317 1.32 24.63 9.87
CA GLY A 317 0.47 23.44 9.94
C GLY A 317 -0.95 23.76 10.42
N TYR A 318 -1.85 22.79 10.34
CA TYR A 318 -3.25 22.96 10.75
C TYR A 318 -3.49 22.79 12.27
N GLY A 319 -2.45 22.44 13.04
CA GLY A 319 -2.49 22.25 14.49
C GLY A 319 -2.56 20.78 14.93
N GLU A 320 -1.86 20.45 16.02
CA GLU A 320 -1.92 19.12 16.64
C GLU A 320 -3.30 18.84 17.26
N GLY A 321 -3.75 17.59 17.18
CA GLY A 321 -5.03 17.15 17.74
C GLY A 321 -6.26 17.57 16.92
N VAL A 322 -6.09 18.35 15.85
CA VAL A 322 -7.17 18.79 14.96
C VAL A 322 -7.37 17.79 13.83
N TYR A 323 -8.63 17.46 13.52
CA TYR A 323 -8.95 16.61 12.37
C TYR A 323 -9.09 17.46 11.11
N ARG A 324 -8.12 17.33 10.20
CA ARG A 324 -8.11 18.12 8.97
C ARG A 324 -9.24 17.71 8.01
N PHE A 325 -9.44 16.41 7.85
CA PHE A 325 -10.43 15.82 6.95
C PHE A 325 -11.37 14.86 7.69
N PRO A 326 -12.57 14.60 7.16
CA PRO A 326 -13.45 13.60 7.74
C PRO A 326 -12.86 12.22 7.61
N SER A 327 -13.37 11.29 8.42
CA SER A 327 -13.00 9.90 8.30
C SER A 327 -13.80 9.20 7.20
N GLN A 328 -13.21 8.17 6.59
CA GLN A 328 -13.85 7.40 5.53
C GLN A 328 -14.13 5.98 6.01
N TYR A 329 -15.34 5.50 5.78
CA TYR A 329 -15.69 4.10 6.02
C TYR A 329 -15.04 3.20 4.96
N ARG A 330 -14.76 1.95 5.32
CA ARG A 330 -14.25 0.95 4.36
C ARG A 330 -15.18 0.79 3.14
N ASP A 331 -16.49 0.95 3.32
CA ASP A 331 -17.47 0.83 2.24
C ASP A 331 -17.37 1.95 1.19
N PHE A 332 -16.84 3.13 1.57
CA PHE A 332 -16.55 4.22 0.62
C PHE A 332 -15.61 3.77 -0.50
N GLU A 333 -14.74 2.78 -0.25
CA GLU A 333 -13.84 2.25 -1.27
C GLU A 333 -14.59 1.62 -2.46
N SER A 334 -15.89 1.32 -2.31
CA SER A 334 -16.75 0.87 -3.42
C SER A 334 -17.32 2.01 -4.27
N ALA A 335 -17.34 3.25 -3.76
CA ALA A 335 -17.77 4.41 -4.51
C ALA A 335 -16.68 4.85 -5.51
N ARG A 336 -17.09 5.10 -6.75
CA ARG A 336 -16.19 5.44 -7.87
C ARG A 336 -16.33 6.87 -8.35
N SER A 337 -17.46 7.50 -8.04
CA SER A 337 -17.85 8.83 -8.47
C SER A 337 -18.72 9.47 -7.39
N THR A 338 -18.20 9.51 -6.16
CA THR A 338 -18.86 10.13 -5.00
C THR A 338 -17.85 10.96 -4.22
N ARG A 339 -18.24 12.18 -3.82
CA ARG A 339 -17.45 13.06 -2.96
C ARG A 339 -18.35 13.86 -2.04
N ILE A 340 -17.82 14.21 -0.87
CA ILE A 340 -18.39 15.26 -0.04
C ILE A 340 -17.98 16.61 -0.62
N VAL A 341 -18.95 17.50 -0.82
CA VAL A 341 -18.73 18.89 -1.22
C VAL A 341 -18.51 19.75 0.02
N GLN A 342 -19.35 19.58 1.04
CA GLN A 342 -19.20 20.23 2.35
C GLN A 342 -19.95 19.43 3.45
N PRO A 343 -19.54 19.57 4.73
CA PRO A 343 -18.31 20.22 5.18
C PRO A 343 -17.06 19.42 4.77
N GLN A 344 -15.92 20.10 4.58
CA GLN A 344 -14.64 19.44 4.26
C GLN A 344 -13.70 19.34 5.47
N GLY A 345 -14.01 20.04 6.56
CA GLY A 345 -13.29 19.90 7.84
C GLY A 345 -13.51 18.52 8.46
N GLY A 346 -12.60 18.05 9.30
CA GLY A 346 -12.68 16.72 9.89
C GLY A 346 -13.61 16.57 11.10
N SER A 347 -14.09 17.70 11.64
CA SER A 347 -15.07 17.74 12.71
C SER A 347 -16.23 18.68 12.38
N VAL A 348 -17.33 18.48 13.08
CA VAL A 348 -18.49 19.38 13.11
C VAL A 348 -18.75 19.82 14.54
N ARG A 349 -19.32 21.00 14.74
CA ARG A 349 -19.49 21.55 16.09
C ARG A 349 -20.79 21.07 16.76
N ALA A 350 -20.73 20.70 18.03
CA ALA A 350 -21.90 20.43 18.85
C ALA A 350 -22.84 21.66 18.91
N GLY A 351 -24.15 21.44 18.83
CA GLY A 351 -25.16 22.51 18.89
C GLY A 351 -25.21 23.41 17.66
N SER A 352 -24.45 23.11 16.60
CA SER A 352 -24.43 23.88 15.37
C SER A 352 -25.49 23.41 14.36
N THR A 353 -25.73 24.22 13.33
CA THR A 353 -26.46 23.81 12.14
C THR A 353 -25.48 23.71 10.98
N GLU A 354 -25.35 22.52 10.42
CA GLU A 354 -24.39 22.23 9.35
C GLU A 354 -25.12 21.87 8.06
N THR A 355 -24.59 22.35 6.93
CA THR A 355 -25.08 21.95 5.61
C THR A 355 -24.17 20.87 5.04
N PHE A 356 -24.72 19.67 4.89
CA PHE A 356 -24.07 18.57 4.21
C PHE A 356 -24.46 18.57 2.74
N CYS A 357 -23.46 18.51 1.86
CA CYS A 357 -23.66 18.41 0.43
C CYS A 357 -22.81 17.28 -0.14
N VAL A 358 -23.46 16.35 -0.84
CA VAL A 358 -22.85 15.17 -1.45
C VAL A 358 -23.07 15.22 -2.96
N GLU A 359 -21.99 15.09 -3.72
CA GLU A 359 -22.07 14.88 -5.16
C GLU A 359 -21.75 13.42 -5.48
N THR A 360 -22.67 12.74 -6.15
CA THR A 360 -22.56 11.31 -6.44
C THR A 360 -23.24 10.90 -7.75
N LYS A 361 -22.60 9.96 -8.46
CA LYS A 361 -23.21 9.15 -9.53
C LYS A 361 -23.40 7.69 -9.12
N ASP A 362 -22.96 7.34 -7.92
CA ASP A 362 -22.99 5.98 -7.37
C ASP A 362 -24.29 5.66 -6.64
N PHE A 363 -24.89 6.67 -6.01
CA PHE A 363 -26.02 6.53 -5.10
C PHE A 363 -27.27 7.23 -5.63
N VAL A 364 -28.42 6.59 -5.43
CA VAL A 364 -29.73 7.13 -5.82
C VAL A 364 -30.38 7.96 -4.71
N SER A 365 -29.90 7.79 -3.47
CA SER A 365 -30.22 8.60 -2.30
C SER A 365 -29.04 8.66 -1.32
N CYS A 366 -28.99 9.75 -0.55
CA CYS A 366 -28.05 9.96 0.54
C CYS A 366 -28.81 10.31 1.82
N ALA A 367 -28.20 10.07 2.98
CA ALA A 367 -28.76 10.37 4.28
C ALA A 367 -27.69 10.81 5.27
N ILE A 368 -28.10 11.54 6.29
CA ILE A 368 -27.29 11.83 7.47
C ILE A 368 -27.80 10.97 8.63
N TYR A 369 -26.89 10.34 9.35
CA TYR A 369 -27.18 9.58 10.56
C TYR A 369 -26.49 10.24 11.77
N ILE A 370 -27.28 10.48 12.82
CA ILE A 370 -26.82 11.06 14.09
C ILE A 370 -27.53 10.32 15.23
N ASP A 371 -26.76 9.65 16.08
CA ASP A 371 -27.23 8.96 17.31
C ASP A 371 -28.52 8.14 17.15
N GLY A 372 -28.58 7.27 16.14
CA GLY A 372 -29.74 6.41 15.89
C GLY A 372 -30.79 6.99 14.94
N ASN A 373 -30.69 8.28 14.59
CA ASN A 373 -31.66 8.96 13.74
C ASN A 373 -31.11 9.14 12.32
N VAL A 374 -31.81 8.58 11.33
CA VAL A 374 -31.51 8.75 9.90
C VAL A 374 -32.41 9.85 9.32
N THR A 375 -31.81 10.86 8.69
CA THR A 375 -32.51 11.90 7.94
C THR A 375 -32.09 11.86 6.47
N MET A 376 -33.04 11.67 5.56
CA MET A 376 -32.76 11.61 4.13
C MET A 376 -32.40 12.99 3.57
N MET A 377 -31.38 13.06 2.72
CA MET A 377 -30.97 14.29 2.05
C MET A 377 -31.87 14.59 0.85
N ASN A 378 -32.06 15.88 0.55
CA ASN A 378 -32.87 16.33 -0.56
C ASN A 378 -32.08 16.32 -1.87
N LYS A 379 -32.70 15.91 -2.98
CA LYS A 379 -32.12 16.13 -4.31
C LYS A 379 -32.19 17.61 -4.64
N THR A 380 -31.07 18.18 -5.07
CA THR A 380 -31.06 19.56 -5.57
C THR A 380 -31.54 19.62 -7.03
N GLY A 381 -31.63 20.83 -7.59
CA GLY A 381 -31.88 21.03 -9.02
C GLY A 381 -30.75 20.54 -9.94
N THR A 382 -29.58 20.24 -9.38
CA THR A 382 -28.42 19.72 -10.13
C THR A 382 -28.36 18.20 -10.00
N PRO A 383 -28.35 17.43 -11.12
CA PRO A 383 -28.29 15.98 -11.07
C PRO A 383 -27.09 15.45 -10.28
N GLY A 384 -27.34 14.50 -9.38
CA GLY A 384 -26.31 13.85 -8.57
C GLY A 384 -25.89 14.64 -7.33
N ILE A 385 -26.48 15.80 -7.05
CA ILE A 385 -26.20 16.58 -5.84
C ILE A 385 -27.34 16.40 -4.84
N PHE A 386 -26.97 15.99 -3.63
CA PHE A 386 -27.85 15.85 -2.48
C PHE A 386 -27.42 16.83 -1.38
N GLU A 387 -28.39 17.49 -0.76
CA GLU A 387 -28.13 18.48 0.27
C GLU A 387 -29.09 18.31 1.46
N LEU A 388 -28.55 18.53 2.66
CA LEU A 388 -29.34 18.60 3.89
C LEU A 388 -28.69 19.58 4.85
N GLU A 389 -29.47 20.55 5.31
CA GLU A 389 -29.16 21.33 6.49
C GLU A 389 -29.70 20.57 7.71
N VAL A 390 -28.84 20.30 8.69
CA VAL A 390 -29.19 19.51 9.88
C VAL A 390 -28.58 20.14 11.13
N ALA A 391 -29.36 20.17 12.20
CA ALA A 391 -28.86 20.54 13.52
C ALA A 391 -28.07 19.37 14.12
N VAL A 392 -26.85 19.65 14.58
CA VAL A 392 -26.00 18.71 15.31
C VAL A 392 -26.34 18.84 16.80
N PRO A 393 -26.90 17.79 17.44
CA PRO A 393 -27.21 17.82 18.87
C PRO A 393 -25.99 18.11 19.75
N ASP A 394 -26.21 18.70 20.93
CA ASP A 394 -25.13 19.02 21.87
C ASP A 394 -24.44 17.78 22.45
N ASP A 395 -25.17 16.66 22.55
CA ASP A 395 -24.68 15.38 23.08
C ASP A 395 -24.19 14.41 21.99
N ALA A 396 -24.31 14.80 20.71
CA ALA A 396 -23.90 13.97 19.61
C ALA A 396 -22.40 13.69 19.64
N GLN A 397 -22.04 12.45 19.33
CA GLN A 397 -20.63 12.03 19.27
C GLN A 397 -20.12 11.94 17.83
N LEU A 398 -21.02 11.63 16.90
CA LEU A 398 -20.70 11.36 15.52
C LEU A 398 -21.80 11.84 14.59
N VAL A 399 -21.40 12.40 13.45
CA VAL A 399 -22.29 12.60 12.30
C VAL A 399 -21.80 11.75 11.14
N GLU A 400 -22.67 10.88 10.64
CA GLU A 400 -22.35 9.96 9.55
C GLU A 400 -23.07 10.35 8.26
N VAL A 401 -22.34 10.29 7.15
CA VAL A 401 -22.90 10.47 5.82
C VAL A 401 -23.04 9.11 5.16
N MET A 402 -24.26 8.76 4.77
CA MET A 402 -24.61 7.47 4.20
C MET A 402 -25.10 7.60 2.76
N GLY A 403 -24.86 6.58 1.95
CA GLY A 403 -25.32 6.48 0.56
C GLY A 403 -26.06 5.17 0.31
N SER A 404 -27.08 5.20 -0.56
CA SER A 404 -27.83 4.01 -0.98
C SER A 404 -27.82 3.85 -2.50
N ARG A 405 -27.48 2.65 -2.98
CA ARG A 405 -27.44 2.32 -4.42
C ARG A 405 -28.79 1.88 -4.96
N ASP A 406 -29.64 1.32 -4.10
CA ASP A 406 -30.95 0.77 -4.42
C ASP A 406 -32.11 1.57 -3.80
N GLY A 407 -31.79 2.61 -3.01
CA GLY A 407 -32.75 3.43 -2.28
C GLY A 407 -33.30 2.75 -1.02
N ARG A 408 -32.77 1.58 -0.63
CA ARG A 408 -33.24 0.77 0.50
C ARG A 408 -32.16 0.56 1.54
N THR A 409 -30.97 0.14 1.10
CA THR A 409 -29.85 -0.18 1.98
C THR A 409 -28.89 1.01 2.03
N LEU A 410 -28.65 1.54 3.23
CA LEU A 410 -27.71 2.64 3.46
C LEU A 410 -26.35 2.09 3.89
N TYR A 411 -25.29 2.59 3.28
CA TYR A 411 -23.91 2.26 3.60
C TYR A 411 -23.18 3.53 4.03
N GLY A 412 -22.46 3.46 5.16
CA GLY A 412 -21.63 4.56 5.63
C GLY A 412 -20.56 4.91 4.60
N GLN A 413 -20.42 6.20 4.30
CA GLN A 413 -19.40 6.73 3.39
C GLN A 413 -18.34 7.48 4.20
N TRP A 414 -18.79 8.45 5.00
CA TRP A 414 -17.93 9.29 5.82
C TRP A 414 -18.50 9.47 7.21
N TYR A 415 -17.64 9.87 8.14
CA TYR A 415 -18.07 10.28 9.47
C TYR A 415 -17.22 11.42 10.01
N TYR A 416 -17.85 12.26 10.82
CA TYR A 416 -17.28 13.44 11.45
C TYR A 416 -17.38 13.28 12.96
N LYS A 417 -16.28 13.54 13.67
CA LYS A 417 -16.38 13.75 15.12
C LYS A 417 -17.14 15.04 15.40
N VAL A 418 -17.94 15.00 16.46
CA VAL A 418 -18.60 16.18 16.99
C VAL A 418 -17.71 16.76 18.10
N GLU A 419 -17.40 18.05 18.00
CA GLU A 419 -16.52 18.79 18.93
C GLU A 419 -17.20 19.97 19.61
#